data_AF-A0A2A6RNJ7-F1
#
_entry.id   AF-A0A2A6RNJ7-F1
#
_cell.length_a   1.000
_cell.length_b   1.000
_cell.length_c   1.000
_cell.angle_alpha   90.00
_cell.angle_beta   90.00
_cell.angle_gamma   90.00
#
_symmetry.space_group_name_H-M   'P 1'
#
loop_
_entity.id
_entity.type
_entity.pdbx_description
1 polymer ?
#
loop_
_entity_poly.entity_id
_entity_poly.type
_entity_poly.pdbx_seq_one_letter_code
_entity_poly.pdbx_strand_id
1 'polypeptide(L)'
;MTFNPRAALRRIGNQEVEHAGLWFDCWAPGDDATREASHVAKTAEIGIPALYPHAFARWEASLIARGIRPRVGIVEGRMVLGLGAESVIETAISLHRTYGVPYIPGSALKGLAAAYARRFLSGEWAADGSAYTTVFGRGGHTGAAGYITFFDALYIPSLSPGDCPLRPDVLTVHHQNYYNSDQPNPPADWDSPIPVPFLSATGRYLLALDGPSAAWVERVFDLLAAALQELGIGAKTSSGYGRMRVERVAGIGQGNADAAPVDPAVAQVDELLKLLNALPPKRVATEIEKFYHQAVALEVGPTQRARIAAAIIAKVREAKREEQTAKRPWYQTVQGWVG
;
A
#
# COMPACT_ATOMS: atom_id res chain seq x y z
N MET A 1 31.53 31.25 -32.23
CA MET A 1 30.25 30.51 -32.16
C MET A 1 29.98 30.17 -30.71
N THR A 2 29.06 30.90 -30.07
CA THR A 2 28.68 30.66 -28.68
C THR A 2 27.74 29.46 -28.65
N PHE A 3 28.20 28.32 -28.13
CA PHE A 3 27.36 27.15 -27.94
C PHE A 3 26.22 27.51 -26.98
N ASN A 4 24.99 27.52 -27.49
CA ASN A 4 23.79 27.75 -26.68
C ASN A 4 23.20 26.40 -26.29
N PRO A 5 23.50 25.89 -25.08
CA PRO A 5 23.05 24.56 -24.64
C PRO A 5 21.52 24.43 -24.64
N ARG A 6 20.77 25.53 -24.45
CA ARG A 6 19.30 25.52 -24.51
C ARG A 6 18.76 25.25 -25.91
N ALA A 7 19.46 25.67 -26.96
CA ALA A 7 19.08 25.39 -28.35
C ALA A 7 19.35 23.92 -28.74
N ALA A 8 20.38 23.30 -28.18
CA ALA A 8 20.68 21.88 -28.39
C ALA A 8 19.64 20.96 -27.73
N LEU A 9 19.16 21.34 -26.53
CA LEU A 9 18.16 20.57 -25.78
C LEU A 9 16.73 20.67 -26.35
N ARG A 10 16.42 21.72 -27.13
CA ARG A 10 15.12 21.84 -27.83
C ARG A 10 14.85 20.74 -28.88
N ARG A 11 15.89 20.04 -29.36
CA ARG A 11 15.74 18.93 -30.32
C ARG A 11 15.33 17.62 -29.68
N ILE A 12 15.50 17.50 -28.36
CA ILE A 12 14.91 16.41 -27.59
C ILE A 12 13.47 16.86 -27.36
N GLY A 13 12.54 16.39 -28.20
CA GLY A 13 11.12 16.62 -27.95
C GLY A 13 10.73 16.13 -26.55
N ASN A 14 9.55 16.52 -26.04
CA ASN A 14 8.94 15.99 -24.80
C ASN A 14 8.65 14.47 -24.84
N GLN A 15 9.32 13.72 -25.71
CA GLN A 15 9.11 12.31 -25.93
C GLN A 15 9.92 11.56 -24.88
N GLU A 16 9.19 11.02 -23.90
CA GLU A 16 9.63 10.09 -22.85
C GLU A 16 10.29 10.75 -21.62
N VAL A 17 9.50 11.51 -20.85
CA VAL A 17 9.90 11.88 -19.49
C VAL A 17 9.59 10.70 -18.55
N GLU A 18 10.63 9.97 -18.15
CA GLU A 18 10.50 8.82 -17.23
C GLU A 18 10.54 9.21 -15.74
N HIS A 19 10.84 10.48 -15.41
CA HIS A 19 11.07 10.90 -14.02
C HIS A 19 10.01 11.89 -13.53
N ALA A 20 9.00 11.38 -12.81
CA ALA A 20 7.86 12.17 -12.33
C ALA A 20 8.28 13.39 -11.48
N GLY A 21 9.26 13.25 -10.58
CA GLY A 21 9.70 14.38 -9.76
C GLY A 21 10.41 15.49 -10.51
N LEU A 22 11.07 15.15 -11.62
CA LEU A 22 11.77 16.16 -12.42
C LEU A 22 10.74 16.93 -13.25
N TRP A 23 9.79 16.21 -13.84
CA TRP A 23 8.61 16.81 -14.47
C TRP A 23 7.86 17.73 -13.50
N PHE A 24 7.53 17.24 -12.31
CA PHE A 24 6.73 17.98 -11.34
C PHE A 24 7.40 19.30 -10.92
N ASP A 25 8.68 19.25 -10.51
CA ASP A 25 9.37 20.40 -9.93
C ASP A 25 9.96 21.35 -11.00
N CYS A 26 10.55 20.81 -12.07
CA CYS A 26 11.32 21.61 -13.04
C CYS A 26 10.49 22.12 -14.22
N TRP A 27 9.31 21.53 -14.48
CA TRP A 27 8.39 21.96 -15.54
C TRP A 27 7.06 22.49 -14.99
N ALA A 28 7.03 22.90 -13.72
CA ALA A 28 5.86 23.52 -13.11
C ALA A 28 5.34 24.68 -13.99
N PRO A 29 4.06 24.66 -14.37
CA PRO A 29 3.44 25.86 -14.93
C PRO A 29 3.46 26.92 -13.82
N GLY A 30 3.73 28.19 -14.15
CA GLY A 30 3.48 29.28 -13.21
C GLY A 30 2.00 29.40 -12.85
N ASP A 31 1.55 30.57 -12.37
CA ASP A 31 0.23 30.82 -11.76
C ASP A 31 -1.03 30.68 -12.67
N ASP A 32 -1.12 29.65 -13.52
CA ASP A 32 -2.25 29.31 -14.38
C ASP A 32 -2.87 27.97 -13.93
N ALA A 33 -3.99 28.06 -13.21
CA ALA A 33 -4.70 26.92 -12.63
C ALA A 33 -5.10 25.83 -13.65
N THR A 34 -5.37 26.21 -14.91
CA THR A 34 -5.71 25.23 -15.95
C THR A 34 -4.48 24.42 -16.34
N ARG A 35 -3.31 25.07 -16.38
CA ARG A 35 -2.04 24.41 -16.65
C ARG A 35 -1.60 23.56 -15.47
N GLU A 36 -1.84 23.99 -14.23
CA GLU A 36 -1.56 23.20 -13.03
C GLU A 36 -2.31 21.85 -13.04
N ALA A 37 -3.61 21.85 -13.34
CA ALA A 37 -4.39 20.62 -13.42
C ALA A 37 -3.86 19.67 -14.51
N SER A 38 -3.51 20.20 -15.69
CA SER A 38 -2.89 19.42 -16.77
C SER A 38 -1.50 18.90 -16.39
N HIS A 39 -0.73 19.69 -15.63
CA HIS A 39 0.60 19.31 -15.17
C HIS A 39 0.55 18.16 -14.17
N VAL A 40 -0.34 18.24 -13.19
CA VAL A 40 -0.62 17.16 -12.23
C VAL A 40 -1.06 15.89 -12.95
N ALA A 41 -1.99 15.99 -13.89
CA ALA A 41 -2.47 14.84 -14.68
C ALA A 41 -1.34 14.16 -15.45
N LYS A 42 -0.52 14.94 -16.18
CA LYS A 42 0.65 14.41 -16.91
C LYS A 42 1.68 13.79 -15.99
N THR A 43 1.91 14.37 -14.81
CA THR A 43 2.85 13.79 -13.83
C THR A 43 2.40 12.39 -13.39
N ALA A 44 1.10 12.20 -13.19
CA ALA A 44 0.54 10.93 -12.76
C ALA A 44 0.55 9.84 -13.85
N GLU A 45 0.68 10.23 -15.11
CA GLU A 45 0.85 9.31 -16.25
C GLU A 45 2.28 8.79 -16.38
N ILE A 46 3.25 9.45 -15.73
CA ILE A 46 4.65 8.99 -15.72
C ILE A 46 4.75 7.76 -14.82
N GLY A 47 5.03 6.61 -15.43
CA GLY A 47 5.26 5.34 -14.75
C GLY A 47 6.59 5.29 -14.00
N ILE A 48 6.83 4.17 -13.30
CA ILE A 48 8.13 3.94 -12.67
C ILE A 48 9.24 3.77 -13.72
N PRO A 49 10.46 4.32 -13.50
CA PRO A 49 11.57 4.10 -14.41
C PRO A 49 11.98 2.63 -14.49
N ALA A 50 12.44 2.17 -15.66
CA ALA A 50 12.86 0.78 -15.87
C ALA A 50 13.98 0.31 -14.92
N LEU A 51 14.83 1.24 -14.45
CA LEU A 51 15.90 0.93 -13.49
C LEU A 51 15.38 0.68 -12.07
N TYR A 52 14.22 1.24 -11.70
CA TYR A 52 13.73 1.23 -10.34
C TYR A 52 13.50 -0.18 -9.76
N PRO A 53 12.87 -1.14 -10.47
CA PRO A 53 12.72 -2.50 -9.96
C PRO A 53 14.03 -3.18 -9.60
N HIS A 54 15.09 -2.96 -10.39
CA HIS A 54 16.41 -3.49 -10.08
C HIS A 54 17.04 -2.84 -8.85
N ALA A 55 16.86 -1.53 -8.68
CA ALA A 55 17.33 -0.82 -7.48
C ALA A 55 16.57 -1.27 -6.22
N PHE A 56 15.25 -1.41 -6.32
CA PHE A 56 14.39 -1.92 -5.25
C PHE A 56 14.82 -3.33 -4.83
N ALA A 57 15.01 -4.26 -5.78
CA ALA A 57 15.42 -5.64 -5.49
C ALA A 57 16.78 -5.70 -4.77
N ARG A 58 17.75 -4.86 -5.17
CA ARG A 58 19.04 -4.76 -4.47
C ARG A 58 18.89 -4.24 -3.05
N TRP A 59 18.05 -3.23 -2.86
CA TRP A 59 17.77 -2.68 -1.54
C TRP A 59 17.11 -3.72 -0.62
N GLU A 60 16.06 -4.39 -1.08
CA GLU A 60 15.39 -5.46 -0.35
C GLU A 60 16.35 -6.59 0.02
N ALA A 61 17.17 -7.07 -0.93
CA ALA A 61 18.17 -8.09 -0.67
C ALA A 61 19.19 -7.64 0.40
N SER A 62 19.58 -6.36 0.41
CA SER A 62 20.50 -5.82 1.41
C SER A 62 19.89 -5.80 2.82
N LEU A 63 18.58 -5.53 2.94
CA LEU A 63 17.87 -5.60 4.21
C LEU A 63 17.81 -7.05 4.71
N ILE A 64 17.41 -7.98 3.84
CA ILE A 64 17.29 -9.40 4.19
C ILE A 64 18.65 -9.98 4.62
N ALA A 65 19.73 -9.62 3.89
CA ALA A 65 21.10 -10.05 4.21
C ALA A 65 21.58 -9.56 5.59
N ARG A 66 21.05 -8.43 6.07
CA ARG A 66 21.30 -7.91 7.43
C ARG A 66 20.43 -8.58 8.51
N GLY A 67 19.60 -9.55 8.14
CA GLY A 67 18.66 -10.19 9.06
C GLY A 67 17.36 -9.41 9.29
N ILE A 68 17.16 -8.28 8.60
CA ILE A 68 15.93 -7.50 8.69
C ILE A 68 14.80 -8.29 8.03
N ARG A 69 13.60 -8.19 8.62
CA ARG A 69 12.37 -8.82 8.10
C ARG A 69 11.36 -7.72 7.76
N PRO A 70 11.33 -7.24 6.50
CA PRO A 70 10.40 -6.19 6.10
C PRO A 70 8.93 -6.66 6.15
N ARG A 71 8.02 -5.69 6.24
CA ARG A 71 6.57 -5.87 6.07
C ARG A 71 6.09 -5.06 4.88
N VAL A 72 4.94 -5.41 4.30
CA VAL A 72 4.32 -4.63 3.23
C VAL A 72 3.23 -3.76 3.81
N GLY A 73 3.34 -2.45 3.63
CA GLY A 73 2.24 -1.52 3.83
C GLY A 73 1.45 -1.33 2.53
N ILE A 74 0.15 -1.56 2.56
CA ILE A 74 -0.76 -1.36 1.42
C ILE A 74 -1.58 -0.12 1.69
N VAL A 75 -1.48 0.89 0.82
CA VAL A 75 -2.29 2.11 0.91
C VAL A 75 -3.76 1.79 0.66
N GLU A 76 -4.61 2.18 1.60
CA GLU A 76 -6.07 2.10 1.49
C GLU A 76 -6.61 3.43 0.98
N GLY A 77 -7.05 3.45 -0.27
CA GLY A 77 -7.49 4.68 -0.95
C GLY A 77 -6.33 5.45 -1.54
N ARG A 78 -6.02 6.62 -0.96
CA ARG A 78 -5.00 7.57 -1.46
C ARG A 78 -4.12 8.04 -0.32
N MET A 79 -2.85 8.33 -0.61
CA MET A 79 -1.89 8.89 0.34
C MET A 79 -1.28 10.17 -0.20
N VAL A 80 -1.11 11.19 0.64
CA VAL A 80 -0.42 12.43 0.27
C VAL A 80 0.70 12.66 1.28
N LEU A 81 1.95 12.70 0.81
CA LEU A 81 3.12 12.87 1.67
C LEU A 81 3.83 14.16 1.33
N GLY A 82 4.18 15.00 2.32
CA GLY A 82 5.03 16.16 2.06
C GLY A 82 4.33 17.45 1.66
N LEU A 83 3.02 17.60 1.94
CA LEU A 83 2.39 18.93 1.90
C LEU A 83 3.14 19.85 2.87
N GLY A 84 3.86 20.84 2.33
CA GLY A 84 4.66 21.79 3.11
C GLY A 84 6.17 21.78 2.83
N ALA A 85 6.69 20.94 1.93
CA ALA A 85 8.02 21.18 1.37
C ALA A 85 7.96 22.36 0.38
N GLU A 86 8.92 23.29 0.45
CA GLU A 86 9.02 24.40 -0.50
C GLU A 86 9.06 23.86 -1.93
N SER A 87 7.99 24.11 -2.69
CA SER A 87 7.80 23.71 -4.08
C SER A 87 7.03 24.85 -4.76
N VAL A 88 7.30 25.06 -6.05
CA VAL A 88 6.59 26.04 -6.88
C VAL A 88 5.09 25.74 -6.91
N ILE A 89 4.70 24.48 -6.68
CA ILE A 89 3.31 24.04 -6.50
C ILE A 89 3.12 23.69 -5.01
N GLU A 90 2.15 24.33 -4.33
CA GLU A 90 1.86 24.22 -2.89
C GLU A 90 1.50 22.80 -2.39
N THR A 91 1.45 21.82 -3.28
CA THR A 91 1.05 20.43 -3.01
C THR A 91 2.14 19.42 -3.39
N ALA A 92 3.33 19.61 -2.84
CA ALA A 92 4.45 18.69 -3.02
C ALA A 92 4.14 17.29 -2.49
N ILE A 93 4.39 16.27 -3.32
CA ILE A 93 4.44 14.87 -2.90
C ILE A 93 5.90 14.44 -2.72
N SER A 94 6.22 13.67 -1.67
CA SER A 94 7.58 13.14 -1.46
C SER A 94 7.95 12.10 -2.52
N LEU A 95 8.71 12.52 -3.53
CA LEU A 95 9.24 11.67 -4.59
C LEU A 95 10.73 11.40 -4.39
N HIS A 96 11.14 10.16 -4.63
CA HIS A 96 12.53 9.76 -4.52
C HIS A 96 13.35 10.46 -5.61
N ARG A 97 14.34 11.24 -5.19
CA ARG A 97 15.11 12.14 -6.07
C ARG A 97 15.74 11.47 -7.30
N THR A 98 16.12 10.20 -7.19
CA THR A 98 16.76 9.44 -8.29
C THR A 98 15.76 8.71 -9.20
N TYR A 99 14.59 8.34 -8.68
CA TYR A 99 13.69 7.39 -9.36
C TYR A 99 12.31 7.98 -9.64
N GLY A 100 11.98 9.16 -9.13
CA GLY A 100 10.69 9.81 -9.32
C GLY A 100 9.50 9.05 -8.69
N VAL A 101 9.74 7.94 -7.99
CA VAL A 101 8.69 7.15 -7.33
C VAL A 101 8.36 7.72 -5.95
N PRO A 102 7.10 7.63 -5.49
CA PRO A 102 6.76 8.05 -4.13
C PRO A 102 7.44 7.16 -3.09
N TYR A 103 7.84 7.76 -1.97
CA TYR A 103 8.38 7.02 -0.83
C TYR A 103 7.91 7.67 0.47
N ILE A 104 7.87 6.89 1.55
CA ILE A 104 7.55 7.39 2.89
C ILE A 104 8.85 7.57 3.67
N PRO A 105 9.20 8.80 4.09
CA PRO A 105 10.37 9.00 4.94
C PRO A 105 10.28 8.20 6.24
N GLY A 106 11.38 7.57 6.65
CA GLY A 106 11.49 6.83 7.92
C GLY A 106 11.25 7.73 9.13
N SER A 107 11.59 9.02 9.01
CA SER A 107 11.25 10.04 10.01
C SER A 107 9.74 10.24 10.17
N ALA A 108 8.98 10.20 9.08
CA ALA A 108 7.52 10.29 9.11
C ALA A 108 6.89 9.04 9.75
N LEU A 109 7.41 7.85 9.43
CA LEU A 109 6.99 6.59 10.08
C LEU A 109 7.28 6.59 11.58
N LYS A 110 8.49 7.01 11.96
CA LYS A 110 8.89 7.14 13.37
C LYS A 110 8.01 8.15 14.11
N GLY A 111 7.76 9.31 13.50
CA GLY A 111 6.92 10.36 14.05
C GLY A 111 5.47 9.91 14.25
N LEU A 112 4.91 9.19 13.27
CA LEU A 112 3.57 8.63 13.35
C LEU A 112 3.44 7.61 14.49
N ALA A 113 4.35 6.64 14.58
CA ALA A 113 4.34 5.64 15.64
C ALA A 113 4.51 6.28 17.03
N ALA A 114 5.38 7.28 17.14
CA ALA A 114 5.55 8.05 18.37
C ALA A 114 4.28 8.82 18.77
N ALA A 115 3.63 9.48 17.82
CA ALA A 115 2.40 10.22 18.06
C ALA A 115 1.24 9.30 18.47
N TYR A 116 1.13 8.13 17.84
CA TYR A 116 0.14 7.11 18.22
C TYR A 116 0.36 6.62 19.66
N ALA A 117 1.59 6.25 20.01
CA ALA A 117 1.93 5.80 21.35
C ALA A 117 1.56 6.84 22.42
N ARG A 118 1.92 8.11 22.20
CA ARG A 118 1.59 9.22 23.12
C ARG A 118 0.09 9.43 23.32
N ARG A 119 -0.71 9.19 22.29
CA ARG A 119 -2.15 9.49 22.30
C ARG A 119 -3.00 8.35 22.84
N PHE A 120 -2.61 7.11 22.56
CA PHE A 120 -3.48 5.94 22.80
C PHE A 120 -2.91 4.92 23.76
N LEU A 121 -1.60 4.94 24.04
CA LEU A 121 -0.97 3.97 24.95
C LEU A 121 -0.67 4.58 26.31
N SER A 122 -0.58 3.72 27.32
CA SER A 122 -0.28 4.06 28.70
C SER A 122 0.81 3.15 29.27
N GLY A 123 1.25 3.42 30.51
CA GLY A 123 2.30 2.64 31.17
C GLY A 123 3.65 2.78 30.47
N GLU A 124 4.34 1.67 30.20
CA GLU A 124 5.69 1.68 29.61
C GLU A 124 5.76 2.32 28.21
N TRP A 125 4.63 2.38 27.50
CA TRP A 125 4.51 2.96 26.16
C TRP A 125 3.98 4.40 26.15
N ALA A 126 3.68 4.97 27.32
CA ALA A 126 3.36 6.40 27.45
C ALA A 126 4.56 7.28 27.08
N ALA A 127 4.35 8.58 26.90
CA ALA A 127 5.36 9.53 26.41
C ALA A 127 6.66 9.57 27.24
N ASP A 128 6.56 9.31 28.55
CA ASP A 128 7.64 9.26 29.53
C ASP A 128 8.04 7.82 29.91
N GLY A 129 7.36 6.83 29.35
CA GLY A 129 7.57 5.42 29.61
C GLY A 129 8.94 4.91 29.14
N SER A 130 9.40 3.83 29.78
CA SER A 130 10.67 3.18 29.49
C SER A 130 10.71 2.63 28.06
N ALA A 131 9.69 1.87 27.64
CA ALA A 131 9.61 1.29 26.30
C ALA A 131 9.51 2.37 25.22
N TYR A 132 8.72 3.43 25.44
CA TYR A 132 8.66 4.58 24.53
C TYR A 132 10.04 5.20 24.33
N THR A 133 10.75 5.46 25.44
CA THR A 133 12.10 6.06 25.40
C THR A 133 13.10 5.13 24.71
N THR A 134 13.02 3.82 24.93
CA THR A 134 13.86 2.82 24.25
C THR A 134 13.65 2.84 22.73
N VAL A 135 12.41 2.94 22.25
CA VAL A 135 12.12 2.91 20.81
C VAL A 135 12.47 4.23 20.14
N PHE A 136 11.99 5.36 20.69
CA PHE A 136 12.04 6.64 20.01
C PHE A 136 13.22 7.52 20.41
N GLY A 137 13.75 7.28 21.61
CA GLY A 137 14.70 8.17 22.28
C GLY A 137 14.03 9.33 23.00
N ARG A 138 14.85 10.19 23.59
CA ARG A 138 14.45 11.40 24.30
C ARG A 138 15.37 12.55 23.88
N GLY A 139 14.80 13.70 23.53
CA GLY A 139 15.57 14.91 23.23
C GLY A 139 16.06 15.62 24.49
N GLY A 140 16.93 16.62 24.32
CA GLY A 140 17.46 17.45 25.41
C GLY A 140 18.92 17.16 25.76
N HIS A 141 19.45 17.92 26.72
CA HIS A 141 20.88 17.88 27.09
C HIS A 141 21.28 16.54 27.75
N THR A 142 20.31 15.84 28.34
CA THR A 142 20.43 14.48 28.86
C THR A 142 19.70 13.46 27.98
N GLY A 143 19.60 13.76 26.67
CA GLY A 143 18.87 12.96 25.71
C GLY A 143 19.47 11.56 25.51
N ALA A 144 18.62 10.66 25.00
CA ALA A 144 19.00 9.30 24.65
C ALA A 144 18.56 9.00 23.22
N ALA A 145 19.41 8.34 22.44
CA ALA A 145 19.03 7.85 21.13
C ALA A 145 18.03 6.68 21.26
N GLY A 146 17.09 6.59 20.33
CA GLY A 146 16.24 5.41 20.21
C GLY A 146 17.02 4.23 19.64
N TYR A 147 16.68 3.02 20.05
CA TYR A 147 17.33 1.78 19.62
C TYR A 147 16.74 1.19 18.33
N ILE A 148 15.61 1.72 17.86
CA ILE A 148 14.92 1.23 16.66
C ILE A 148 15.14 2.19 15.50
N THR A 149 15.67 1.67 14.41
CA THR A 149 15.87 2.38 13.15
C THR A 149 14.63 2.19 12.27
N PHE A 150 14.06 3.31 11.83
CA PHE A 150 12.97 3.34 10.85
C PHE A 150 13.58 3.71 9.50
N PHE A 151 13.61 2.76 8.56
CA PHE A 151 14.05 3.05 7.20
C PHE A 151 12.95 3.75 6.40
N ASP A 152 13.35 4.43 5.33
CA ASP A 152 12.42 4.92 4.33
C ASP A 152 11.65 3.76 3.71
N ALA A 153 10.32 3.89 3.64
CA ALA A 153 9.51 2.90 2.95
C ALA A 153 9.48 3.19 1.46
N LEU A 154 10.11 2.30 0.70
CA LEU A 154 10.16 2.40 -0.75
C LEU A 154 8.93 1.75 -1.38
N TYR A 155 8.45 2.34 -2.47
CA TYR A 155 7.37 1.78 -3.28
C TYR A 155 7.76 0.38 -3.82
N ILE A 156 6.83 -0.58 -3.75
CA ILE A 156 7.04 -1.92 -4.29
C ILE A 156 6.52 -1.92 -5.73
N PRO A 157 7.39 -2.10 -6.74
CA PRO A 157 6.98 -2.10 -8.13
C PRO A 157 6.04 -3.28 -8.41
N SER A 158 4.96 -3.02 -9.15
CA SER A 158 4.06 -4.03 -9.67
C SER A 158 4.72 -4.81 -10.81
N LEU A 159 4.31 -6.08 -10.97
CA LEU A 159 4.71 -6.90 -12.12
C LEU A 159 3.90 -6.58 -13.39
N SER A 160 2.87 -5.73 -13.27
CA SER A 160 2.02 -5.34 -14.40
C SER A 160 2.66 -4.23 -15.25
N PRO A 161 2.56 -4.29 -16.58
CA PRO A 161 2.94 -3.18 -17.45
C PRO A 161 2.15 -1.89 -17.12
N GLY A 162 2.83 -0.74 -17.16
CA GLY A 162 2.20 0.55 -16.89
C GLY A 162 2.01 0.87 -15.41
N ASP A 163 2.93 0.43 -14.56
CA ASP A 163 2.87 0.68 -13.13
C ASP A 163 3.08 2.17 -12.80
N CYS A 164 1.97 2.85 -12.50
CA CYS A 164 1.95 4.25 -12.11
C CYS A 164 1.47 4.35 -10.66
N PRO A 165 2.34 4.71 -9.70
CA PRO A 165 1.94 4.84 -8.30
C PRO A 165 1.20 6.14 -8.00
N LEU A 166 1.38 7.16 -8.84
CA LEU A 166 0.82 8.50 -8.68
C LEU A 166 -0.56 8.62 -9.33
N ARG A 167 -1.40 9.48 -8.76
CA ARG A 167 -2.74 9.76 -9.25
C ARG A 167 -3.07 11.24 -9.08
N PRO A 168 -3.76 11.87 -10.06
CA PRO A 168 -4.28 13.20 -9.88
C PRO A 168 -5.43 13.17 -8.87
N ASP A 169 -5.61 14.27 -8.15
CA ASP A 169 -6.69 14.50 -7.22
C ASP A 169 -7.01 16.00 -7.13
N VAL A 170 -8.13 16.36 -6.52
CA VAL A 170 -8.59 17.76 -6.44
C VAL A 170 -9.18 18.08 -5.07
N LEU A 171 -8.80 19.23 -4.52
CA LEU A 171 -9.38 19.79 -3.30
C LEU A 171 -10.25 20.98 -3.68
N THR A 172 -11.52 20.98 -3.32
CA THR A 172 -12.38 22.17 -3.45
C THR A 172 -12.45 22.89 -2.11
N VAL A 173 -11.76 24.03 -1.98
CA VAL A 173 -11.89 24.87 -0.79
C VAL A 173 -13.11 25.77 -0.97
N HIS A 174 -14.07 25.67 -0.06
CA HIS A 174 -15.30 26.47 -0.11
C HIS A 174 -15.20 27.78 0.69
N HIS A 175 -14.21 27.96 1.57
CA HIS A 175 -14.10 29.16 2.44
C HIS A 175 -12.65 29.58 2.71
N GLN A 176 -11.93 30.15 1.72
CA GLN A 176 -10.61 30.74 1.96
C GLN A 176 -10.69 32.02 2.82
N ASN A 177 -11.74 32.82 2.65
CA ASN A 177 -11.91 34.10 3.36
C ASN A 177 -12.08 33.95 4.88
N TYR A 178 -12.51 32.78 5.39
CA TYR A 178 -12.62 32.53 6.83
C TYR A 178 -11.27 32.24 7.51
N TYR A 179 -10.28 31.74 6.76
CA TYR A 179 -8.95 31.41 7.28
C TYR A 179 -7.93 32.55 7.15
N ASN A 180 -8.18 33.53 6.27
CA ASN A 180 -7.22 34.57 5.90
C ASN A 180 -7.56 35.99 6.42
N SER A 181 -8.60 36.17 7.23
CA SER A 181 -9.00 37.50 7.72
C SER A 181 -8.78 37.70 9.22
N ASP A 182 -8.06 38.77 9.58
CA ASP A 182 -8.04 39.39 10.92
C ASP A 182 -9.41 39.99 11.35
N GLN A 183 -10.49 39.68 10.62
CA GLN A 183 -11.86 40.07 10.96
C GLN A 183 -12.84 38.90 10.71
N PRO A 184 -13.72 38.57 11.68
CA PRO A 184 -14.62 37.43 11.58
C PRO A 184 -15.85 37.80 10.74
N ASN A 185 -15.80 37.55 9.43
CA ASN A 185 -17.02 37.52 8.63
C ASN A 185 -17.66 36.11 8.71
N PRO A 186 -18.96 36.01 8.99
CA PRO A 186 -19.66 34.72 9.02
C PRO A 186 -19.64 34.06 7.62
N PRO A 187 -19.55 32.72 7.54
CA PRO A 187 -19.48 32.00 6.27
C PRO A 187 -20.74 32.26 5.45
N ALA A 188 -20.57 32.74 4.21
CA ALA A 188 -21.65 32.92 3.26
C ALA A 188 -21.71 31.71 2.31
N ASP A 189 -22.90 31.12 2.14
CA ASP A 189 -23.18 29.93 1.30
C ASP A 189 -22.97 30.14 -0.23
N TRP A 190 -22.39 31.26 -0.64
CA TRP A 190 -22.34 31.70 -2.05
C TRP A 190 -20.92 31.73 -2.65
N ASP A 191 -19.90 31.32 -1.89
CA ASP A 191 -18.52 31.27 -2.40
C ASP A 191 -18.34 30.11 -3.39
N SER A 192 -17.83 30.42 -4.59
CA SER A 192 -17.52 29.43 -5.62
C SER A 192 -16.34 28.56 -5.17
N PRO A 193 -16.41 27.22 -5.27
CA PRO A 193 -15.28 26.37 -4.92
C PRO A 193 -14.10 26.68 -5.82
N ILE A 194 -12.92 26.88 -5.23
CA ILE A 194 -11.65 26.98 -5.96
C ILE A 194 -11.03 25.59 -5.99
N PRO A 195 -11.02 24.88 -7.15
CA PRO A 195 -10.43 23.55 -7.24
C PRO A 195 -8.90 23.68 -7.27
N VAL A 196 -8.24 23.05 -6.30
CA VAL A 196 -6.78 22.98 -6.20
C VAL A 196 -6.35 21.57 -6.59
N PRO A 197 -5.77 21.35 -7.78
CA PRO A 197 -5.30 20.04 -8.21
C PRO A 197 -4.04 19.65 -7.41
N PHE A 198 -3.91 18.38 -7.08
CA PHE A 198 -2.72 17.86 -6.38
C PHE A 198 -2.42 16.41 -6.73
N LEU A 199 -1.19 15.96 -6.40
CA LEU A 199 -0.78 14.57 -6.56
C LEU A 199 -1.02 13.75 -5.29
N SER A 200 -1.58 12.57 -5.48
CA SER A 200 -1.66 11.52 -4.47
C SER A 200 -0.94 10.26 -4.94
N ALA A 201 -0.58 9.39 -4.01
CA ALA A 201 0.04 8.10 -4.26
C ALA A 201 -0.84 6.94 -3.80
N THR A 202 -0.61 5.78 -4.41
CA THR A 202 -1.29 4.51 -4.16
C THR A 202 -0.29 3.35 -4.22
N GLY A 203 -0.76 2.16 -3.85
CA GLY A 203 -0.01 0.92 -4.03
C GLY A 203 0.64 0.43 -2.74
N ARG A 204 1.78 -0.25 -2.89
CA ARG A 204 2.41 -1.04 -1.83
C ARG A 204 3.77 -0.46 -1.50
N TYR A 205 4.16 -0.49 -0.24
CA TYR A 205 5.42 0.06 0.27
C TYR A 205 6.13 -0.95 1.17
N LEU A 206 7.44 -1.08 1.01
CA LEU A 206 8.28 -1.95 1.82
C LEU A 206 8.65 -1.25 3.12
N LEU A 207 8.03 -1.66 4.23
CA LEU A 207 8.31 -1.16 5.57
C LEU A 207 9.44 -1.97 6.19
N ALA A 208 10.52 -1.31 6.62
CA ALA A 208 11.66 -1.98 7.25
C ALA A 208 12.04 -1.28 8.56
N LEU A 209 12.27 -2.09 9.60
CA LEU A 209 12.72 -1.68 10.91
C LEU A 209 13.93 -2.54 11.32
N ASP A 210 14.92 -1.94 11.98
CA ASP A 210 16.09 -2.63 12.54
C ASP A 210 16.25 -2.24 14.01
N GLY A 211 16.74 -3.17 14.83
CA GLY A 211 16.74 -3.04 16.28
C GLY A 211 17.45 -4.18 17.00
N PRO A 212 17.69 -4.04 18.32
CA PRO A 212 18.53 -4.96 19.08
C PRO A 212 17.91 -6.36 19.26
N SER A 213 16.58 -6.51 19.13
CA SER A 213 15.93 -7.81 19.20
C SER A 213 14.70 -7.89 18.29
N ALA A 214 14.44 -9.09 17.76
CA ALA A 214 13.26 -9.36 16.94
C ALA A 214 11.95 -9.07 17.69
N ALA A 215 11.90 -9.35 19.01
CA ALA A 215 10.72 -9.08 19.83
C ALA A 215 10.41 -7.58 19.94
N TRP A 216 11.44 -6.72 20.01
CA TRP A 216 11.26 -5.27 19.96
C TRP A 216 10.77 -4.82 18.59
N VAL A 217 11.38 -5.33 17.51
CA VAL A 217 11.00 -5.00 16.14
C VAL A 217 9.54 -5.40 15.86
N GLU A 218 9.11 -6.59 16.27
CA GLU A 218 7.72 -7.05 16.09
C GLU A 218 6.73 -6.13 16.82
N ARG A 219 7.00 -5.77 18.08
CA ARG A 219 6.15 -4.84 18.85
C ARG A 219 6.05 -3.47 18.20
N VAL A 220 7.15 -2.94 17.67
CA VAL A 220 7.15 -1.64 17.00
C VAL A 220 6.44 -1.71 15.65
N PHE A 221 6.53 -2.83 14.94
CA PHE A 221 5.70 -3.02 13.76
C PHE A 221 4.21 -3.09 14.09
N ASP A 222 3.81 -3.73 15.19
CA ASP A 222 2.40 -3.80 15.59
C ASP A 222 1.88 -2.42 15.99
N LEU A 223 2.68 -1.64 16.72
CA LEU A 223 2.44 -0.22 17.00
C LEU A 223 2.28 0.60 15.71
N LEU A 224 3.21 0.44 14.77
CA LEU A 224 3.20 1.15 13.50
C LEU A 224 2.00 0.75 12.64
N ALA A 225 1.62 -0.53 12.63
CA ALA A 225 0.46 -1.03 11.91
C ALA A 225 -0.84 -0.41 12.44
N ALA A 226 -1.02 -0.37 13.76
CA ALA A 226 -2.16 0.30 14.38
C ALA A 226 -2.17 1.80 14.06
N ALA A 227 -1.02 2.47 14.15
CA ALA A 227 -0.90 3.88 13.81
C ALA A 227 -1.26 4.20 12.35
N LEU A 228 -0.80 3.36 11.41
CA LEU A 228 -1.11 3.49 9.99
C LEU A 228 -2.60 3.25 9.67
N GLN A 229 -3.26 2.35 10.40
CA GLN A 229 -4.70 2.07 10.23
C GLN A 229 -5.58 3.15 10.88
N GLU A 230 -5.24 3.65 12.06
CA GLU A 230 -6.11 4.57 12.81
C GLU A 230 -5.87 6.03 12.47
N LEU A 231 -4.60 6.46 12.43
CA LEU A 231 -4.24 7.86 12.22
C LEU A 231 -3.94 8.18 10.76
N GLY A 232 -3.34 7.23 10.03
CA GLY A 232 -2.84 7.44 8.68
C GLY A 232 -1.59 8.31 8.63
N ILE A 233 -0.83 8.18 7.53
CA ILE A 233 0.42 8.90 7.32
C ILE A 233 0.30 10.01 6.28
N GLY A 234 1.08 11.07 6.49
CA GLY A 234 1.12 12.21 5.58
C GLY A 234 0.05 13.25 5.91
N ALA A 235 -0.49 13.88 4.88
CA ALA A 235 -1.42 14.99 5.01
C ALA A 235 -2.86 14.59 4.67
N LYS A 236 -3.81 15.45 5.04
CA LYS A 236 -5.26 15.25 4.85
C LYS A 236 -5.79 13.95 5.46
N THR A 237 -5.18 13.50 6.56
CA THR A 237 -5.54 12.27 7.27
C THR A 237 -6.92 12.30 7.90
N SER A 238 -7.45 13.51 8.20
CA SER A 238 -8.85 13.71 8.65
C SER A 238 -9.88 13.39 7.59
N SER A 239 -9.52 13.51 6.30
CA SER A 239 -10.35 13.14 5.15
C SER A 239 -10.11 11.69 4.71
N GLY A 240 -9.40 10.89 5.51
CA GLY A 240 -9.17 9.46 5.25
C GLY A 240 -7.90 9.13 4.45
N TYR A 241 -7.11 10.13 4.04
CA TYR A 241 -5.87 9.87 3.32
C TYR A 241 -4.82 9.18 4.20
N GLY A 242 -3.94 8.41 3.56
CA GLY A 242 -2.75 7.83 4.19
C GLY A 242 -3.00 6.63 5.08
N ARG A 243 -4.21 6.06 5.07
CA ARG A 243 -4.48 4.80 5.76
C ARG A 243 -3.78 3.65 5.07
N MET A 244 -3.20 2.74 5.85
CA MET A 244 -2.51 1.57 5.31
C MET A 244 -2.77 0.33 6.13
N ARG A 245 -2.93 -0.80 5.43
CA ARG A 245 -2.89 -2.13 6.05
C ARG A 245 -1.49 -2.70 5.95
N VAL A 246 -0.99 -3.25 7.05
CA VAL A 246 0.34 -3.87 7.11
C VAL A 246 0.21 -5.38 7.04
N GLU A 247 0.88 -5.99 6.08
CA GLU A 247 0.94 -7.43 5.86
C GLU A 247 2.38 -7.92 6.02
N ARG A 248 2.57 -9.13 6.54
CA ARG A 248 3.90 -9.74 6.58
C ARG A 248 4.34 -10.07 5.15
N VAL A 249 5.59 -9.76 4.81
CA VAL A 249 6.18 -10.25 3.54
C VAL A 249 6.36 -11.76 3.70
N ALA A 250 5.50 -12.56 3.06
CA ALA A 250 5.89 -13.92 2.70
C ALA A 250 6.93 -13.77 1.59
N GLY A 251 8.19 -14.10 1.88
CA GLY A 251 9.37 -13.76 1.08
C GLY A 251 9.16 -13.83 -0.43
N ILE A 252 9.22 -12.67 -1.09
CA ILE A 252 9.37 -12.60 -2.54
C ILE A 252 10.88 -12.67 -2.79
N GLY A 253 11.42 -13.86 -3.03
CA GLY A 253 12.85 -14.03 -3.31
C GLY A 253 13.69 -14.57 -2.16
N GLN A 254 13.32 -15.72 -1.61
CA GLN A 254 14.28 -16.75 -1.22
C GLN A 254 13.77 -18.07 -1.76
N GLY A 255 14.58 -18.71 -2.59
CA GLY A 255 14.37 -20.12 -2.95
C GLY A 255 14.22 -20.94 -1.68
N ASN A 256 13.24 -21.83 -1.71
CA ASN A 256 12.96 -22.84 -0.70
C ASN A 256 14.26 -23.45 -0.14
N ALA A 257 14.49 -23.26 1.15
CA ALA A 257 15.39 -24.13 1.89
C ALA A 257 14.82 -24.54 3.24
N ASP A 258 14.06 -23.69 3.97
CA ASP A 258 13.63 -24.03 5.33
C ASP A 258 12.17 -23.71 5.69
N ALA A 259 11.27 -23.63 4.71
CA ALA A 259 9.84 -23.76 4.99
C ALA A 259 9.47 -25.23 4.92
N ALA A 260 9.01 -25.80 6.04
CA ALA A 260 8.42 -27.15 6.07
C ALA A 260 7.45 -27.34 4.88
N PRO A 261 7.48 -28.50 4.20
CA PRO A 261 6.84 -28.65 2.90
C PRO A 261 5.36 -28.32 3.02
N VAL A 262 4.94 -27.24 2.36
CA VAL A 262 3.52 -27.05 2.04
C VAL A 262 3.21 -28.18 1.08
N ASP A 263 2.57 -29.22 1.62
CA ASP A 263 2.19 -30.43 0.90
C ASP A 263 1.56 -30.01 -0.44
N PRO A 264 2.07 -30.45 -1.60
CA PRO A 264 1.56 -30.07 -2.91
C PRO A 264 0.05 -30.32 -3.05
N ALA A 265 -0.51 -31.21 -2.24
CA ALA A 265 -1.95 -31.40 -2.10
C ALA A 265 -2.68 -30.13 -1.58
N VAL A 266 -2.14 -29.41 -0.60
CA VAL A 266 -2.76 -28.20 -0.01
C VAL A 266 -2.87 -27.08 -1.04
N ALA A 267 -1.82 -26.86 -1.84
CA ALA A 267 -1.79 -25.83 -2.86
C ALA A 267 -2.81 -26.10 -3.98
N GLN A 268 -2.93 -27.37 -4.40
CA GLN A 268 -3.92 -27.79 -5.39
C GLN A 268 -5.36 -27.65 -4.85
N VAL A 269 -5.57 -27.88 -3.56
CA VAL A 269 -6.87 -27.65 -2.91
C VAL A 269 -7.25 -26.17 -2.89
N ASP A 270 -6.32 -25.28 -2.55
CA ASP A 270 -6.60 -23.83 -2.52
C ASP A 270 -6.84 -23.28 -3.94
N GLU A 271 -6.17 -23.81 -4.96
CA GLU A 271 -6.45 -23.48 -6.37
C GLU A 271 -7.83 -23.98 -6.82
N LEU A 272 -8.19 -25.23 -6.47
CA LEU A 272 -9.52 -25.78 -6.76
C LEU A 272 -10.63 -24.97 -6.10
N LEU A 273 -10.43 -24.54 -4.85
CA LEU A 273 -11.37 -23.69 -4.11
C LEU A 273 -11.53 -22.30 -4.75
N LYS A 274 -10.45 -21.70 -5.28
CA LYS A 274 -10.54 -20.43 -6.01
C LYS A 274 -11.38 -20.57 -7.28
N LEU A 275 -11.13 -21.62 -8.07
CA LEU A 275 -11.90 -21.89 -9.30
C LEU A 275 -13.37 -22.17 -9.00
N LEU A 276 -13.65 -22.94 -7.95
CA LEU A 276 -15.01 -23.25 -7.52
C LEU A 276 -15.75 -21.99 -7.03
N ASN A 277 -15.09 -21.11 -6.27
CA ASN A 277 -15.68 -19.87 -5.79
C ASN A 277 -15.95 -18.86 -6.91
N ALA A 278 -15.12 -18.85 -7.95
CA ALA A 278 -15.30 -18.03 -9.14
C ALA A 278 -16.36 -18.58 -10.12
N LEU A 279 -16.92 -19.77 -9.88
CA LEU A 279 -17.88 -20.39 -10.79
C LEU A 279 -19.24 -19.65 -10.75
N PRO A 280 -19.75 -19.14 -11.90
CA PRO A 280 -21.00 -18.42 -11.96
C PRO A 280 -22.22 -19.37 -11.85
N PRO A 281 -23.35 -18.94 -11.23
CA PRO A 281 -24.51 -19.80 -10.96
C PRO A 281 -25.09 -20.53 -12.18
N LYS A 282 -24.98 -19.93 -13.37
CA LYS A 282 -25.46 -20.50 -14.64
C LYS A 282 -24.68 -21.73 -15.09
N ARG A 283 -23.39 -21.86 -14.71
CA ARG A 283 -22.50 -22.97 -15.11
C ARG A 283 -22.41 -24.08 -14.07
N VAL A 284 -22.93 -23.85 -12.86
CA VAL A 284 -22.94 -24.82 -11.76
C VAL A 284 -23.54 -26.17 -12.21
N ALA A 285 -24.61 -26.17 -12.99
CA ALA A 285 -25.31 -27.40 -13.40
C ALA A 285 -24.48 -28.35 -14.27
N THR A 286 -23.55 -27.81 -15.06
CA THR A 286 -22.79 -28.55 -16.07
C THR A 286 -21.37 -28.87 -15.59
N GLU A 287 -20.82 -28.05 -14.67
CA GLU A 287 -19.40 -28.10 -14.31
C GLU A 287 -19.14 -28.56 -12.87
N ILE A 288 -20.11 -28.45 -11.94
CA ILE A 288 -19.86 -28.75 -10.52
C ILE A 288 -19.48 -30.20 -10.25
N GLU A 289 -19.97 -31.13 -11.07
CA GLU A 289 -19.63 -32.56 -10.99
C GLU A 289 -18.15 -32.81 -11.34
N LYS A 290 -17.55 -31.97 -12.20
CA LYS A 290 -16.12 -32.06 -12.52
C LYS A 290 -15.25 -31.72 -11.32
N PHE A 291 -15.65 -30.71 -10.53
CA PHE A 291 -14.97 -30.32 -9.30
C PHE A 291 -15.02 -31.43 -8.24
N TYR A 292 -16.12 -32.18 -8.18
CA TYR A 292 -16.20 -33.38 -7.34
C TYR A 292 -15.17 -34.43 -7.76
N HIS A 293 -15.09 -34.78 -9.05
CA HIS A 293 -14.12 -35.78 -9.52
C HIS A 293 -12.68 -35.32 -9.32
N GLN A 294 -12.38 -34.04 -9.50
CA GLN A 294 -11.07 -33.46 -9.19
C GLN A 294 -10.76 -33.56 -7.69
N ALA A 295 -11.74 -33.29 -6.82
CA ALA A 295 -11.56 -33.43 -5.37
C ALA A 295 -11.32 -34.88 -4.93
N VAL A 296 -11.94 -35.87 -5.57
CA VAL A 296 -11.66 -37.29 -5.32
C VAL A 296 -10.25 -37.67 -5.77
N ALA A 297 -9.80 -37.17 -6.92
CA ALA A 297 -8.49 -37.49 -7.49
C ALA A 297 -7.31 -36.90 -6.71
N LEU A 298 -7.54 -35.87 -5.88
CA LEU A 298 -6.48 -35.16 -5.16
C LEU A 298 -5.93 -35.90 -3.93
N GLU A 299 -6.50 -37.06 -3.53
CA GLU A 299 -6.08 -37.87 -2.36
C GLU A 299 -5.77 -37.04 -1.09
N VAL A 300 -6.57 -36.00 -0.84
CA VAL A 300 -6.37 -35.04 0.25
C VAL A 300 -6.91 -35.54 1.59
N GLY A 301 -6.29 -35.09 2.68
CA GLY A 301 -6.71 -35.42 4.05
C GLY A 301 -8.13 -34.95 4.40
N PRO A 302 -8.74 -35.52 5.46
CA PRO A 302 -10.16 -35.31 5.80
C PRO A 302 -10.54 -33.84 5.99
N THR A 303 -9.66 -33.03 6.60
CA THR A 303 -9.90 -31.60 6.84
C THR A 303 -10.00 -30.79 5.54
N GLN A 304 -9.19 -31.11 4.53
CA GLN A 304 -9.21 -30.41 3.24
C GLN A 304 -10.39 -30.87 2.38
N ARG A 305 -10.70 -32.16 2.47
CA ARG A 305 -11.87 -32.76 1.83
C ARG A 305 -13.19 -32.12 2.32
N ALA A 306 -13.29 -31.86 3.62
CA ALA A 306 -14.40 -31.13 4.23
C ALA A 306 -14.51 -29.68 3.71
N ARG A 307 -13.38 -28.97 3.55
CA ARG A 307 -13.35 -27.60 3.00
C ARG A 307 -13.88 -27.54 1.57
N ILE A 308 -13.48 -28.48 0.71
CA ILE A 308 -13.96 -28.55 -0.69
C ILE A 308 -15.45 -28.89 -0.71
N ALA A 309 -15.89 -29.84 0.12
CA ALA A 309 -17.28 -30.24 0.20
C ALA A 309 -18.19 -29.09 0.64
N ALA A 310 -17.79 -28.33 1.65
CA ALA A 310 -18.51 -27.13 2.10
C ALA A 310 -18.66 -26.09 0.98
N ALA A 311 -17.60 -25.87 0.19
CA ALA A 311 -17.64 -24.95 -0.94
C ALA A 311 -18.54 -25.43 -2.09
N ILE A 312 -18.55 -26.74 -2.38
CA ILE A 312 -19.44 -27.34 -3.39
C ILE A 312 -20.91 -27.17 -2.96
N ILE A 313 -21.22 -27.48 -1.70
CA ILE A 313 -22.58 -27.34 -1.16
C ILE A 313 -23.03 -25.87 -1.19
N ALA A 314 -22.15 -24.94 -0.78
CA ALA A 314 -22.45 -23.51 -0.83
C ALA A 314 -22.79 -23.04 -2.25
N LYS A 315 -22.06 -23.53 -3.27
CA LYS A 315 -22.33 -23.18 -4.68
C LYS A 315 -23.60 -23.81 -5.25
N VAL A 316 -23.94 -25.04 -4.86
CA VAL A 316 -25.22 -25.66 -5.24
C VAL A 316 -26.41 -24.91 -4.62
N ARG A 317 -26.25 -24.44 -3.38
CA ARG A 317 -27.23 -23.60 -2.68
C ARG A 317 -27.41 -22.24 -3.34
N GLU A 318 -26.30 -21.57 -3.67
CA GLU A 318 -26.31 -20.28 -4.39
C GLU A 318 -27.04 -20.38 -5.73
N ALA A 319 -26.88 -21.51 -6.43
CA ALA A 319 -27.58 -21.77 -7.69
C ALA A 319 -29.06 -22.19 -7.53
N LYS A 320 -29.57 -22.35 -6.30
CA LYS A 320 -30.94 -22.82 -5.97
C LYS A 320 -31.29 -24.18 -6.59
N ARG A 321 -30.33 -25.13 -6.64
CA ARG A 321 -30.52 -26.46 -7.27
C ARG A 321 -30.39 -27.64 -6.30
N GLU A 322 -30.61 -27.39 -5.01
CA GLU A 322 -30.44 -28.40 -3.95
C GLU A 322 -31.33 -29.63 -4.17
N GLU A 323 -32.63 -29.46 -4.45
CA GLU A 323 -33.56 -30.59 -4.65
C GLU A 323 -33.22 -31.47 -5.87
N GLN A 324 -32.69 -30.86 -6.93
CA GLN A 324 -32.29 -31.56 -8.16
C GLN A 324 -30.96 -32.29 -7.99
N THR A 325 -30.04 -31.72 -7.20
CA THR A 325 -28.68 -32.23 -7.02
C THR A 325 -28.59 -33.22 -5.84
N ALA A 326 -29.49 -33.12 -4.85
CA ALA A 326 -29.60 -34.02 -3.70
C ALA A 326 -29.88 -35.48 -4.07
N LYS A 327 -30.47 -35.73 -5.25
CA LYS A 327 -30.75 -37.08 -5.76
C LYS A 327 -29.53 -37.72 -6.44
N ARG A 328 -28.42 -37.00 -6.63
CA ARG A 328 -27.22 -37.52 -7.30
C ARG A 328 -26.31 -38.26 -6.30
N PRO A 329 -25.81 -39.47 -6.63
CA PRO A 329 -24.95 -40.26 -5.74
C PRO A 329 -23.67 -39.54 -5.31
N TRP A 330 -23.08 -38.75 -6.21
CA TRP A 330 -21.86 -37.99 -5.91
C TRP A 330 -22.11 -36.87 -4.89
N TYR A 331 -23.28 -36.23 -4.90
CA TYR A 331 -23.60 -35.14 -3.98
C TYR A 331 -23.87 -35.65 -2.56
N GLN A 332 -24.48 -36.84 -2.42
CA GLN A 332 -24.63 -37.51 -1.12
C GLN A 332 -23.26 -37.86 -0.51
N THR A 333 -22.30 -38.24 -1.36
CA THR A 333 -20.92 -38.50 -0.94
C THR A 333 -20.23 -37.22 -0.45
N VAL A 334 -20.42 -36.09 -1.15
CA VAL A 334 -19.90 -34.78 -0.72
C VAL A 334 -20.51 -34.34 0.62
N GLN A 335 -21.80 -34.56 0.83
CA GLN A 335 -22.45 -34.25 2.11
C GLN A 335 -21.86 -35.08 3.25
N GLY A 336 -21.47 -36.34 2.99
CA GLY A 336 -20.76 -37.19 3.95
C GLY A 336 -19.33 -36.76 4.27
N TRP A 337 -18.71 -35.86 3.49
CA TRP A 337 -17.36 -35.34 3.76
C TRP A 337 -17.34 -34.13 4.71
N VAL A 338 -18.50 -33.54 5.01
CA VAL A 338 -18.64 -32.40 5.92
C VAL A 338 -18.92 -32.86 7.37
N GLY A 339 -19.24 -34.15 7.55
CA GLY A 339 -19.47 -34.79 8.84
C GLY A 339 -18.21 -35.34 9.49
#